data_AF-A0A6A4ARZ6-F1
#
_entry.id   AF-A0A6A4ARZ6-F1
#
_cell.length_a   1.000
_cell.length_b   1.000
_cell.length_c   1.000
_cell.angle_alpha   90.00
_cell.angle_beta   90.00
_cell.angle_gamma   90.00
#
_symmetry.space_group_name_H-M   'P 1'
#
loop_
_entity.id
_entity.type
_entity.pdbx_description
1 polymer ?
#
loop_
_entity_poly.entity_id
_entity_poly.type
_entity_poly.pdbx_seq_one_letter_code
_entity_poly.pdbx_strand_id
1 'polypeptide(L)'
;MLPRTAPYGLQTCYSYTYRQIAPEVNGTVKEYNHSYHNDLTLSSQEFFSDEPKYEVYEWDGGGAKLRTCDESSGKCMESALVSGMAFVSATYDGLTPRIDTEHDIVDVDDSAPGKFVIHLNNSQTWVLYASDKSLSLRVEDSVVFSVNESGSSLVADAGYSGTIRVALLPENADDTVYDEFASCMARGGSV
;
A
#
# COMPACT_ATOMS: atom_id res chain seq x y z
N MET A 1 11.44 -4.12 21.11
CA MET A 1 11.16 -3.81 19.70
C MET A 1 12.07 -2.66 19.33
N LEU A 2 12.75 -2.72 18.19
CA LEU A 2 13.40 -1.52 17.64
C LEU A 2 12.29 -0.49 17.36
N PRO A 3 12.51 0.81 17.62
CA PRO A 3 11.51 1.83 17.28
C PRO A 3 11.20 1.76 15.78
N ARG A 4 9.91 1.79 15.45
CA ARG A 4 9.46 1.80 14.06
C ARG A 4 9.87 3.14 13.47
N THR A 5 10.58 3.13 12.33
CA THR A 5 10.93 4.35 11.61
C THR A 5 9.93 4.58 10.49
N ALA A 6 9.80 5.84 10.06
CA ALA A 6 9.02 6.18 8.87
C ALA A 6 9.51 5.35 7.64
N PRO A 7 8.63 5.05 6.67
CA PRO A 7 7.25 5.52 6.56
C PRO A 7 6.29 4.77 7.49
N TYR A 8 5.48 5.52 8.23
CA TYR A 8 4.40 4.98 9.05
C TYR A 8 3.16 4.76 8.18
N GLY A 9 2.32 3.76 8.50
CA GLY A 9 1.11 3.46 7.73
C GLY A 9 0.89 1.96 7.56
N LEU A 10 0.17 1.61 6.50
CA LEU A 10 -0.10 0.23 6.12
C LEU A 10 0.81 -0.18 4.95
N GLN A 11 1.93 -0.82 5.30
CA GLN A 11 2.91 -1.32 4.33
C GLN A 11 2.47 -2.65 3.72
N THR A 12 2.75 -2.79 2.43
CA THR A 12 2.45 -3.97 1.62
C THR A 12 3.74 -4.51 1.00
N CYS A 13 3.82 -5.83 0.90
CA CYS A 13 4.95 -6.53 0.30
C CYS A 13 4.43 -7.78 -0.42
N TYR A 14 4.76 -7.94 -1.70
CA TYR A 14 4.48 -9.15 -2.46
C TYR A 14 5.72 -10.03 -2.54
N SER A 15 5.90 -10.89 -1.53
CA SER A 15 7.12 -11.68 -1.34
C SER A 15 7.53 -12.61 -2.49
N TYR A 16 6.61 -12.94 -3.41
CA TYR A 16 6.89 -13.79 -4.57
C TYR A 16 7.99 -13.21 -5.47
N THR A 17 8.03 -11.89 -5.67
CA THR A 17 9.06 -11.23 -6.50
C THR A 17 10.44 -11.26 -5.86
N TYR A 18 10.51 -11.43 -4.53
CA TYR A 18 11.74 -11.42 -3.75
C TYR A 18 12.23 -12.81 -3.36
N ARG A 19 11.63 -13.85 -3.93
CA ARG A 19 12.00 -15.23 -3.58
C ARG A 19 13.41 -15.56 -4.07
N GLN A 20 14.17 -16.19 -3.19
CA GLN A 20 15.45 -16.82 -3.50
C GLN A 20 15.28 -18.31 -3.27
N ILE A 21 15.43 -19.08 -4.35
CA ILE A 21 15.26 -20.53 -4.32
C ILE A 21 16.64 -21.14 -4.07
N ALA A 22 16.76 -22.01 -3.07
CA ALA A 22 18.02 -22.69 -2.80
C ALA A 22 18.44 -23.59 -3.97
N PRO A 23 19.74 -23.89 -4.12
CA PRO A 23 20.20 -24.83 -5.14
C PRO A 23 19.51 -26.19 -5.03
N GLU A 24 19.19 -26.77 -6.18
CA GLU A 24 18.61 -28.09 -6.25
C GLU A 24 19.63 -29.17 -5.86
N VAL A 25 19.21 -30.13 -5.03
CA VAL A 25 20.01 -31.31 -4.68
C VAL A 25 19.19 -32.55 -4.99
N ASN A 26 19.64 -33.35 -5.96
CA ASN A 26 18.98 -34.57 -6.42
C ASN A 26 17.50 -34.37 -6.86
N GLY A 27 17.20 -33.38 -7.70
CA GLY A 27 15.81 -33.17 -8.17
C GLY A 27 14.93 -32.40 -7.20
N THR A 28 15.45 -31.99 -6.02
CA THR A 28 14.63 -31.39 -4.95
C THR A 28 15.24 -30.09 -4.45
N VAL A 29 14.40 -29.06 -4.34
CA VAL A 29 14.67 -27.82 -3.61
C VAL A 29 14.18 -27.98 -2.18
N LYS A 30 15.05 -27.72 -1.19
CA LYS A 30 14.71 -27.91 0.23
C LYS A 30 14.13 -26.68 0.90
N GLU A 31 14.48 -25.50 0.43
CA GLU A 31 14.09 -24.23 1.03
C GLU A 31 14.00 -23.14 -0.02
N TYR A 32 13.20 -22.13 0.28
CA TYR A 32 13.24 -20.85 -0.37
C TYR A 32 13.08 -19.77 0.69
N ASN A 33 13.65 -18.61 0.39
CA ASN A 33 13.70 -17.47 1.28
C ASN A 33 12.98 -16.32 0.57
N HIS A 34 12.43 -15.38 1.31
CA HIS A 34 12.06 -14.09 0.74
C HIS A 34 12.38 -12.99 1.76
N SER A 35 12.80 -11.85 1.25
CA SER A 35 12.95 -10.63 2.05
C SER A 35 11.63 -9.89 2.14
N TYR A 36 11.56 -9.00 3.12
CA TYR A 36 10.48 -8.02 3.27
C TYR A 36 10.95 -6.69 2.71
N HIS A 37 10.11 -6.06 1.91
CA HIS A 37 10.37 -4.83 1.16
C HIS A 37 9.17 -3.90 1.28
N ASN A 38 9.38 -2.60 1.17
CA ASN A 38 8.30 -1.61 1.05
C ASN A 38 7.89 -1.43 -0.41
N ASP A 39 7.06 -2.36 -0.92
CA ASP A 39 6.54 -2.22 -2.28
C ASP A 39 5.64 -1.00 -2.40
N LEU A 40 4.66 -0.89 -1.51
CA LEU A 40 3.84 0.30 -1.30
C LEU A 40 3.38 0.39 0.16
N THR A 41 3.32 1.60 0.69
CA THR A 41 2.72 1.92 1.99
C THR A 41 1.59 2.93 1.81
N LEU A 42 0.36 2.56 2.20
CA LEU A 42 -0.73 3.53 2.35
C LEU A 42 -0.49 4.32 3.64
N SER A 43 -0.24 5.62 3.51
CA SER A 43 0.15 6.53 4.59
C SER A 43 -0.60 7.87 4.48
N SER A 44 -0.21 8.84 5.31
CA SER A 44 -0.63 10.23 5.22
C SER A 44 0.56 11.17 5.48
N GLN A 45 0.49 12.40 4.98
CA GLN A 45 1.52 13.42 5.26
C GLN A 45 1.64 13.71 6.76
N GLU A 46 0.52 13.64 7.48
CA GLU A 46 0.46 13.82 8.92
C GLU A 46 1.31 12.75 9.64
N PHE A 47 1.35 11.53 9.12
CA PHE A 47 2.16 10.45 9.69
C PHE A 47 3.65 10.56 9.36
N PHE A 48 4.05 11.41 8.40
CA PHE A 48 5.46 11.53 8.04
C PHE A 48 6.27 12.28 9.11
N SER A 49 5.62 13.19 9.83
CA SER A 49 6.25 13.99 10.88
C SER A 49 6.17 13.33 12.24
N ASP A 50 5.04 12.69 12.55
CA ASP A 50 4.73 12.14 13.87
C ASP A 50 4.25 10.69 13.76
N GLU A 51 4.70 9.83 14.68
CA GLU A 51 4.26 8.44 14.73
C GLU A 51 2.75 8.38 15.05
N PRO A 52 1.92 7.74 14.19
CA PRO A 52 0.50 7.65 14.44
C PRO A 52 0.17 6.57 15.47
N LYS A 53 -1.02 6.68 16.07
CA LYS A 53 -1.58 5.64 16.92
C LYS A 53 -2.19 4.52 16.07
N TYR A 54 -1.72 3.29 16.27
CA TYR A 54 -2.30 2.09 15.67
C TYR A 54 -3.25 1.38 16.63
N GLU A 55 -4.42 0.97 16.13
CA GLU A 55 -5.42 0.23 16.88
C GLU A 55 -6.02 -0.88 16.02
N VAL A 56 -6.11 -2.10 16.57
CA VAL A 56 -6.97 -3.16 16.04
C VAL A 56 -8.27 -3.12 16.83
N TYR A 57 -9.36 -2.70 16.19
CA TYR A 57 -10.63 -2.46 16.90
C TYR A 57 -11.67 -3.56 16.70
N GLU A 58 -11.49 -4.45 15.71
CA GLU A 58 -12.40 -5.56 15.43
C GLU A 58 -11.66 -6.68 14.67
N TRP A 59 -12.04 -7.94 14.87
CA TRP A 59 -11.54 -9.08 14.10
C TRP A 59 -12.57 -10.21 14.04
N ASP A 60 -12.47 -11.04 13.01
CA ASP A 60 -13.31 -12.23 12.79
C ASP A 60 -12.49 -13.40 12.21
N GLY A 61 -13.17 -14.45 11.73
CA GLY A 61 -12.50 -15.62 11.14
C GLY A 61 -11.81 -15.36 9.81
N GLY A 62 -12.15 -14.26 9.12
CA GLY A 62 -11.61 -13.87 7.82
C GLY A 62 -10.53 -12.78 7.89
N GLY A 63 -10.49 -11.97 8.95
CA GLY A 63 -9.54 -10.86 9.03
C GLY A 63 -9.62 -9.98 10.28
N ALA A 64 -8.94 -8.84 10.21
CA ALA A 64 -8.91 -7.82 11.25
C ALA A 64 -9.11 -6.42 10.67
N LYS A 65 -9.79 -5.55 11.43
CA LYS A 65 -9.95 -4.13 11.12
C LYS A 65 -9.00 -3.30 11.97
N LEU A 66 -8.31 -2.41 11.29
CA LEU A 66 -7.29 -1.53 11.86
C LEU A 66 -7.70 -0.09 11.66
N ARG A 67 -7.30 0.75 12.61
CA ARG A 67 -7.37 2.19 12.54
C ARG A 67 -6.00 2.76 12.86
N THR A 68 -5.56 3.71 12.04
CA THR A 68 -4.32 4.46 12.23
C THR A 68 -4.68 5.94 12.30
N CYS A 69 -4.41 6.60 13.42
CA CYS A 69 -4.81 7.98 13.66
C CYS A 69 -3.61 8.88 13.92
N ASP A 70 -3.67 10.08 13.37
CA ASP A 70 -2.80 11.17 13.78
C ASP A 70 -3.26 11.66 15.15
N GLU A 71 -2.35 11.68 16.14
CA GLU A 71 -2.69 12.09 17.50
C GLU A 71 -3.01 13.58 17.59
N SER A 72 -2.45 14.40 16.70
CA SER A 72 -2.58 15.85 16.76
C SER A 72 -3.95 16.34 16.25
N SER A 73 -4.40 15.83 15.11
CA SER A 73 -5.70 16.19 14.51
C SER A 73 -6.84 15.25 14.90
N GLY A 74 -6.54 14.05 15.39
CA GLY A 74 -7.53 13.00 15.66
C GLY A 74 -8.12 12.36 14.40
N LYS A 75 -7.64 12.75 13.22
CA LYS A 75 -8.05 12.18 11.94
C LYS A 75 -7.41 10.81 11.74
N CYS A 76 -8.14 9.92 11.08
CA CYS A 76 -7.73 8.52 10.96
C CYS A 76 -7.85 8.00 9.54
N MET A 77 -7.12 6.92 9.27
CA MET A 77 -7.42 6.01 8.18
C MET A 77 -7.81 4.63 8.74
N GLU A 78 -8.78 3.98 8.11
CA GLU A 78 -9.27 2.66 8.48
C GLU A 78 -9.04 1.64 7.38
N SER A 79 -8.63 0.44 7.76
CA SER A 79 -8.34 -0.66 6.85
C SER A 79 -8.92 -1.97 7.36
N ALA A 80 -9.18 -2.89 6.44
CA ALA A 80 -9.51 -4.28 6.77
C ALA A 80 -8.47 -5.18 6.11
N LEU A 81 -7.76 -5.98 6.90
CA LEU A 81 -6.82 -6.99 6.43
C LEU A 81 -7.53 -8.33 6.45
N VAL A 82 -7.88 -8.80 5.25
CA VAL A 82 -8.66 -10.02 5.05
C VAL A 82 -7.81 -11.03 4.30
N SER A 83 -7.83 -12.29 4.74
CA SER A 83 -7.13 -13.37 4.06
C SER A 83 -7.66 -13.54 2.63
N GLY A 84 -6.75 -13.57 1.65
CA GLY A 84 -7.09 -13.66 0.23
C GLY A 84 -7.50 -12.36 -0.45
N MET A 85 -7.36 -11.20 0.21
CA MET A 85 -7.66 -9.91 -0.43
C MET A 85 -6.71 -9.63 -1.61
N ALA A 86 -7.27 -9.18 -2.74
CA ALA A 86 -6.49 -8.71 -3.89
C ALA A 86 -6.07 -7.24 -3.74
N PHE A 87 -6.84 -6.46 -2.98
CA PHE A 87 -6.60 -5.03 -2.76
C PHE A 87 -6.25 -4.77 -1.31
N VAL A 88 -5.20 -3.99 -1.08
CA VAL A 88 -4.99 -3.33 0.21
C VAL A 88 -5.73 -2.00 0.17
N SER A 89 -6.54 -1.73 1.19
CA SER A 89 -7.47 -0.59 1.17
C SER A 89 -7.33 0.23 2.45
N ALA A 90 -7.42 1.56 2.33
CA ALA A 90 -7.49 2.50 3.45
C ALA A 90 -8.59 3.54 3.19
N THR A 91 -9.49 3.71 4.16
CA THR A 91 -10.54 4.74 4.15
C THR A 91 -10.07 5.91 5.00
N TYR A 92 -9.80 7.04 4.36
CA TYR A 92 -9.30 8.27 4.97
C TYR A 92 -10.46 9.13 5.46
N ASP A 93 -10.27 9.75 6.63
CA ASP A 93 -11.16 10.78 7.20
C ASP A 93 -10.40 12.11 7.33
N GLY A 94 -10.26 12.82 6.20
CA GLY A 94 -9.67 14.15 6.13
C GLY A 94 -8.15 14.23 6.28
N LEU A 95 -7.44 13.09 6.37
CA LEU A 95 -5.98 12.97 6.28
C LEU A 95 -5.51 13.24 4.86
N THR A 96 -4.26 13.67 4.68
CA THR A 96 -3.66 13.98 3.37
C THR A 96 -2.93 12.75 2.83
N PRO A 97 -3.47 12.01 1.85
CA PRO A 97 -2.90 10.74 1.42
C PRO A 97 -1.45 10.86 0.97
N ARG A 98 -0.65 9.88 1.37
CA ARG A 98 0.72 9.68 0.96
C ARG A 98 0.94 8.19 0.69
N ILE A 99 1.43 7.84 -0.49
CA ILE A 99 1.71 6.46 -0.87
C ILE A 99 3.22 6.36 -1.05
N ASP A 100 3.89 5.70 -0.12
CA ASP A 100 5.36 5.59 -0.10
C ASP A 100 5.82 4.26 -0.68
N THR A 101 6.96 4.25 -1.37
CA THR A 101 7.62 3.04 -1.86
C THR A 101 9.13 3.18 -1.73
N GLU A 102 9.84 2.09 -1.44
CA GLU A 102 11.32 2.09 -1.47
C GLU A 102 11.90 2.09 -2.90
N HIS A 103 11.03 1.89 -3.90
CA HIS A 103 11.40 1.87 -5.31
C HIS A 103 11.19 3.24 -5.93
N ASP A 104 11.88 3.54 -7.04
CA ASP A 104 11.60 4.78 -7.79
C ASP A 104 10.31 4.61 -8.59
N ILE A 105 9.46 5.64 -8.56
CA ILE A 105 8.31 5.74 -9.47
C ILE A 105 8.82 6.23 -10.82
N VAL A 106 8.68 5.39 -11.85
CA VAL A 106 9.18 5.66 -13.20
C VAL A 106 8.12 6.36 -14.05
N ASP A 107 6.86 5.99 -13.86
CA ASP A 107 5.72 6.53 -14.60
C ASP A 107 4.42 6.35 -13.80
N VAL A 108 3.47 7.26 -14.03
CA VAL A 108 2.11 7.19 -13.47
C VAL A 108 1.11 7.57 -14.55
N ASP A 109 0.26 6.63 -14.95
CA ASP A 109 -0.90 6.93 -15.79
C ASP A 109 -2.10 7.28 -14.90
N ASP A 110 -2.53 8.53 -14.95
CA ASP A 110 -3.70 9.10 -14.25
C ASP A 110 -4.79 9.58 -15.23
N SER A 111 -4.75 9.11 -16.48
CA SER A 111 -5.67 9.56 -17.55
C SER A 111 -7.14 9.21 -17.28
N ALA A 112 -7.39 8.19 -16.45
CA ALA A 112 -8.72 7.78 -16.02
C ALA A 112 -9.05 8.34 -14.62
N PRO A 113 -10.11 9.16 -14.46
CA PRO A 113 -10.43 9.78 -13.18
C PRO A 113 -10.63 8.77 -12.03
N GLY A 114 -9.81 8.92 -10.98
CA GLY A 114 -9.82 8.06 -9.80
C GLY A 114 -9.08 6.73 -9.98
N LYS A 115 -8.35 6.53 -11.07
CA LYS A 115 -7.46 5.38 -11.31
C LYS A 115 -6.04 5.90 -11.57
N PHE A 116 -5.05 5.25 -10.96
CA PHE A 116 -3.64 5.52 -11.20
C PHE A 116 -2.92 4.21 -11.45
N VAL A 117 -2.19 4.10 -12.58
CA VAL A 117 -1.33 2.96 -12.88
C VAL A 117 0.11 3.38 -12.61
N ILE A 118 0.72 2.76 -11.61
CA ILE A 118 2.01 3.17 -11.04
C ILE A 118 3.08 2.16 -11.49
N HIS A 119 4.06 2.64 -12.25
CA HIS A 119 5.19 1.84 -12.72
C HIS A 119 6.41 2.08 -11.85
N LEU A 120 6.95 1.02 -11.25
CA LEU A 120 8.13 1.07 -10.39
C LEU A 120 9.39 0.56 -11.12
N ASN A 121 10.56 1.04 -10.70
CA ASN A 121 11.85 0.66 -11.31
C ASN A 121 12.22 -0.83 -11.13
N ASN A 122 11.57 -1.53 -10.20
CA ASN A 122 11.74 -2.97 -9.95
C ASN A 122 10.85 -3.85 -10.87
N SER A 123 10.25 -3.27 -11.91
CA SER A 123 9.32 -3.92 -12.86
C SER A 123 7.94 -4.29 -12.29
N GLN A 124 7.62 -3.90 -11.05
CA GLN A 124 6.25 -4.03 -10.55
C GLN A 124 5.38 -2.91 -11.13
N THR A 125 4.12 -3.26 -11.39
CA THR A 125 3.06 -2.29 -11.71
C THR A 125 1.95 -2.44 -10.70
N TRP A 126 1.52 -1.32 -10.13
CA TRP A 126 0.43 -1.26 -9.16
C TRP A 126 -0.71 -0.43 -9.72
N VAL A 127 -1.94 -0.82 -9.43
CA VAL A 127 -3.12 -0.02 -9.76
C VAL A 127 -3.73 0.50 -8.47
N LEU A 128 -3.92 1.82 -8.42
CA LEU A 128 -4.59 2.53 -7.34
C LEU A 128 -5.96 2.99 -7.80
N TYR A 129 -6.98 2.76 -6.98
CA TYR A 129 -8.34 3.27 -7.18
C TYR A 129 -8.74 4.15 -6.00
N ALA A 130 -9.22 5.35 -6.31
CA ALA A 130 -9.81 6.29 -5.37
C ALA A 130 -11.34 6.29 -5.49
N SER A 131 -12.05 6.19 -4.37
CA SER A 131 -13.51 6.26 -4.36
C SER A 131 -14.03 7.64 -4.74
N ASP A 132 -13.33 8.69 -4.33
CA ASP A 132 -13.57 10.05 -4.79
C ASP A 132 -12.57 10.39 -5.91
N LYS A 133 -13.13 10.63 -7.10
CA LYS A 133 -12.39 10.81 -8.35
C LYS A 133 -11.74 12.18 -8.47
N SER A 134 -11.95 13.09 -7.51
CA SER A 134 -11.21 14.36 -7.46
C SER A 134 -9.84 14.24 -6.81
N LEU A 135 -9.43 13.05 -6.33
CA LEU A 135 -8.09 12.85 -5.81
C LEU A 135 -7.05 13.17 -6.89
N SER A 136 -6.10 14.03 -6.55
CA SER A 136 -4.89 14.28 -7.33
C SER A 136 -3.67 13.90 -6.50
N LEU A 137 -2.66 13.33 -7.16
CA LEU A 137 -1.41 12.91 -6.53
C LEU A 137 -0.24 13.48 -7.34
N ARG A 138 0.73 14.08 -6.65
CA ARG A 138 2.03 14.46 -7.24
C ARG A 138 3.07 13.41 -6.90
N VAL A 139 4.00 13.16 -7.82
CA VAL A 139 5.18 12.33 -7.55
C VAL A 139 6.21 13.19 -6.82
N GLU A 140 6.78 12.65 -5.74
CA GLU A 140 7.97 13.15 -5.07
C GLU A 140 9.07 12.08 -5.16
N ASP A 141 10.20 12.43 -5.78
CA ASP A 141 11.33 11.52 -5.95
C ASP A 141 12.42 11.73 -4.89
N SER A 142 13.25 10.71 -4.68
CA SER A 142 14.39 10.76 -3.76
C SER A 142 13.99 11.14 -2.33
N VAL A 143 12.82 10.67 -1.91
CA VAL A 143 12.29 10.85 -0.56
C VAL A 143 13.14 10.05 0.41
N VAL A 144 13.70 10.70 1.42
CA VAL A 144 14.46 10.05 2.49
C VAL A 144 13.48 9.67 3.60
N PHE A 145 13.24 8.37 3.78
CA PHE A 145 12.39 7.85 4.85
C PHE A 145 13.17 7.68 6.16
N SER A 146 14.41 7.21 6.06
CA SER A 146 15.31 7.01 7.19
C SER A 146 16.77 7.18 6.75
N VAL A 147 17.73 7.04 7.68
CA VAL A 147 19.17 7.22 7.38
C VAL A 147 19.67 6.28 6.28
N ASN A 148 19.01 5.13 6.09
CA ASN A 148 19.42 4.10 5.12
C ASN A 148 18.33 3.75 4.11
N GLU A 149 17.19 4.46 4.12
CA GLU A 149 16.03 4.13 3.28
C GLU A 149 15.54 5.37 2.55
N SER A 150 15.45 5.25 1.23
CA SER A 150 14.91 6.26 0.34
C SER A 150 14.07 5.62 -0.75
N GLY A 151 13.24 6.40 -1.43
CA GLY A 151 12.48 5.97 -2.60
C GLY A 151 11.64 7.10 -3.17
N SER A 152 10.44 6.79 -3.66
CA SER A 152 9.49 7.77 -4.17
C SER A 152 8.18 7.76 -3.37
N SER A 153 7.42 8.85 -3.48
CA SER A 153 6.10 9.00 -2.89
C SER A 153 5.09 9.56 -3.89
N LEU A 154 3.84 9.11 -3.81
CA LEU A 154 2.69 9.84 -4.35
C LEU A 154 2.00 10.60 -3.24
N VAL A 155 1.83 11.91 -3.41
CA VAL A 155 1.35 12.76 -2.32
C VAL A 155 0.18 13.61 -2.78
N ALA A 156 -0.90 13.62 -2.01
CA ALA A 156 -2.02 14.52 -2.24
C ALA A 156 -1.67 15.96 -1.83
N ASP A 157 -2.33 16.93 -2.44
CA ASP A 157 -2.16 18.35 -2.10
C ASP A 157 -3.07 18.81 -0.94
N ALA A 158 -4.09 18.00 -0.60
CA ALA A 158 -5.09 18.32 0.40
C ALA A 158 -5.61 17.07 1.12
N GLY A 159 -6.28 17.31 2.25
CA GLY A 159 -6.99 16.26 2.98
C GLY A 159 -8.05 15.58 2.13
N TYR A 160 -8.11 14.25 2.20
CA TYR A 160 -8.99 13.39 1.42
C TYR A 160 -9.95 12.66 2.35
N SER A 161 -11.21 12.53 1.94
CA SER A 161 -12.23 11.75 2.65
C SER A 161 -12.83 10.74 1.69
N GLY A 162 -12.35 9.50 1.78
CA GLY A 162 -12.69 8.45 0.83
C GLY A 162 -11.80 7.23 0.99
N THR A 163 -12.06 6.20 0.19
CA THR A 163 -11.23 5.00 0.16
C THR A 163 -10.18 5.11 -0.94
N ILE A 164 -8.95 4.72 -0.63
CA ILE A 164 -7.90 4.39 -1.59
C ILE A 164 -7.66 2.88 -1.51
N ARG A 165 -7.55 2.25 -2.68
CA ARG A 165 -7.30 0.80 -2.81
C ARG A 165 -6.15 0.59 -3.78
N VAL A 166 -5.20 -0.25 -3.42
CA VAL A 166 -4.06 -0.61 -4.28
C VAL A 166 -4.01 -2.11 -4.49
N ALA A 167 -3.68 -2.53 -5.71
CA ALA A 167 -3.45 -3.92 -6.06
C ALA A 167 -2.22 -4.04 -6.96
N LEU A 168 -1.44 -5.10 -6.76
CA LEU A 168 -0.36 -5.46 -7.67
C LEU A 168 -0.98 -6.01 -8.97
N LEU A 169 -0.56 -5.46 -10.10
CA LEU A 169 -0.94 -5.96 -11.41
C LEU A 169 -0.14 -7.24 -11.72
N PRO A 170 -0.80 -8.36 -12.03
CA PRO A 170 -0.09 -9.57 -12.45
C PRO A 170 0.71 -9.33 -13.73
N GLU A 171 1.82 -10.04 -13.88
CA GLU A 171 2.67 -9.94 -15.07
C GLU A 171 1.85 -10.22 -16.34
N ASN A 172 1.93 -9.33 -17.32
CA ASN A 172 1.18 -9.38 -18.59
C ASN A 172 -0.35 -9.24 -18.47
N ALA A 173 -0.89 -8.85 -17.31
CA ALA A 173 -2.29 -8.48 -17.20
C ALA A 173 -2.54 -7.08 -17.76
N ASP A 174 -3.75 -6.87 -18.29
CA ASP A 174 -4.24 -5.54 -18.66
C ASP A 174 -4.55 -4.72 -17.40
N ASP A 175 -4.27 -3.42 -17.41
CA ASP A 175 -4.49 -2.55 -16.25
C ASP A 175 -5.98 -2.46 -15.84
N THR A 176 -6.90 -2.91 -16.68
CA THR A 176 -8.35 -2.93 -16.43
C THR A 176 -8.85 -4.18 -15.72
N VAL A 177 -7.99 -5.19 -15.47
CA VAL A 177 -8.38 -6.48 -14.88
C VAL A 177 -9.11 -6.34 -13.53
N TYR A 178 -8.86 -5.23 -12.83
CA TYR A 178 -9.42 -4.93 -11.52
C TYR A 178 -10.58 -3.92 -11.53
N ASP A 179 -10.89 -3.30 -12.67
CA ASP A 179 -11.83 -2.16 -12.75
C ASP A 179 -13.23 -2.52 -12.24
N GLU A 180 -13.76 -3.70 -12.61
CA GLU A 180 -15.09 -4.16 -12.18
C GLU A 180 -15.17 -4.34 -10.65
N PHE A 181 -14.05 -4.68 -10.00
CA PHE A 181 -13.99 -5.00 -8.58
C PHE A 181 -13.51 -3.83 -7.72
N ALA A 182 -13.13 -2.70 -8.34
CA ALA A 182 -12.56 -1.53 -7.68
C ALA A 182 -13.49 -0.91 -6.62
N SER A 183 -14.81 -1.13 -6.70
CA SER A 183 -15.78 -0.67 -5.70
C SER A 183 -16.09 -1.69 -4.59
N CYS A 184 -15.74 -2.97 -4.77
CA CYS A 184 -16.11 -4.08 -3.88
C CYS A 184 -15.03 -4.35 -2.83
N MET A 185 -15.29 -3.99 -1.56
CA MET A 185 -14.35 -4.21 -0.44
C MET A 185 -14.76 -5.39 0.45
N ALA A 186 -13.86 -6.37 0.59
CA ALA A 186 -13.96 -7.36 1.65
C ALA A 186 -13.59 -6.72 3.00
N ARG A 187 -14.43 -6.92 4.03
CA ARG A 187 -14.23 -6.35 5.38
C ARG A 187 -14.16 -7.39 6.49
N GLY A 188 -14.26 -8.67 6.15
CA GLY A 188 -14.36 -9.78 7.09
C GLY A 188 -14.82 -11.06 6.41
N GLY A 189 -15.01 -12.12 7.18
CA GLY A 189 -15.48 -13.42 6.70
C GLY A 189 -15.89 -14.37 7.82
N SER A 190 -16.83 -15.27 7.51
CA SER A 190 -17.29 -16.34 8.40
C SER A 190 -17.02 -17.71 7.78
N VAL A 191 -16.68 -18.69 8.61
CA VAL A 191 -16.42 -20.09 8.21
C VAL A 191 -17.55 -20.99 8.68
#